data_AF-A0A841QJL2-F1
#
_entry.id   AF-A0A841QJL2-F1
#
_cell.length_a   1.000
_cell.length_b   1.000
_cell.length_c   1.000
_cell.angle_alpha   90.00
_cell.angle_beta   90.00
_cell.angle_gamma   90.00
#
_symmetry.space_group_name_H-M   'P 1'
#
loop_
_entity.id
_entity.type
_entity.pdbx_description
1 polymer ?
#
loop_
_entity_poly.entity_id
_entity_poly.type
_entity_poly.pdbx_seq_one_letter_code
_entity_poly.pdbx_strand_id
1 'polypeptide(L)'
;MLNRPTPSPARYLRTHEAAQILGLSPRTLEKYRCHGTGPTFRKLGGRVVYLIDDLDVWAAAGACKSTSDPNYDAARAAGHDPR
;
A
#
# COMPACT_ATOMS: atom_id res chain seq x y z
N MET A 1 14.93 17.05 18.65
CA MET A 1 13.95 17.69 17.74
C MET A 1 13.25 16.56 16.98
N LEU A 2 12.03 16.17 17.38
CA LEU A 2 11.24 15.16 16.66
C LEU A 2 10.12 15.88 15.91
N ASN A 3 10.24 15.94 14.59
CA ASN A 3 9.20 16.44 13.70
C ASN A 3 8.04 15.45 13.75
N ARG A 4 7.02 15.70 14.59
CA ARG A 4 5.76 14.96 14.50
C ARG A 4 5.12 15.38 13.17
N PRO A 5 4.89 14.48 12.21
CA PRO A 5 4.03 14.82 11.09
C PRO A 5 2.69 15.24 11.69
N THR A 6 2.35 16.52 11.53
CA THR A 6 1.02 17.02 11.87
C THR A 6 0.03 16.15 11.11
N PRO A 7 -0.96 15.52 11.77
CA PRO A 7 -1.98 14.78 11.05
C PRO A 7 -2.76 15.79 10.22
N SER A 8 -2.37 15.92 8.94
CA SER A 8 -3.24 16.40 7.89
C SER A 8 -4.57 15.67 8.03
N PRO A 9 -5.73 16.32 7.79
CA PRO A 9 -7.04 15.73 8.07
C PRO A 9 -7.05 14.35 7.43
N ALA A 10 -7.03 13.33 8.29
CA ALA A 10 -6.73 11.95 7.94
C ALA A 10 -7.63 11.53 6.78
N ARG A 11 -7.09 11.63 5.55
CA ARG A 11 -7.89 11.41 4.36
C ARG A 11 -7.93 9.90 4.17
N TYR A 12 -8.92 9.29 4.82
CA TYR A 12 -9.17 7.87 4.75
C TYR A 12 -9.71 7.54 3.37
N LEU A 13 -8.92 6.78 2.62
CA LEU A 13 -9.21 6.34 1.27
C LEU A 13 -9.76 4.92 1.31
N ARG A 14 -10.75 4.66 0.47
CA ARG A 14 -11.25 3.29 0.28
C ARG A 14 -10.31 2.52 -0.63
N THR A 15 -10.48 1.20 -0.70
CA THR A 15 -9.66 0.34 -1.57
C THR A 15 -9.57 0.87 -3.00
N HIS A 16 -10.69 1.35 -3.55
CA HIS A 16 -10.72 1.88 -4.93
C HIS A 16 -9.86 3.14 -5.07
N GLU A 17 -10.05 4.11 -4.19
CA GLU A 17 -9.29 5.36 -4.19
C GLU A 17 -7.79 5.11 -3.96
N ALA A 18 -7.46 4.24 -3.01
CA ALA A 18 -6.07 3.85 -2.74
C ALA A 18 -5.43 3.18 -3.97
N ALA A 19 -6.21 2.36 -4.69
CA ALA A 19 -5.75 1.71 -5.91
C ALA A 19 -5.46 2.74 -7.01
N GLN A 20 -6.33 3.76 -7.16
CA GLN A 20 -6.10 4.85 -8.12
C GLN A 20 -4.82 5.64 -7.80
N ILE A 21 -4.57 5.95 -6.53
CA ILE A 21 -3.34 6.68 -6.12
C ILE A 21 -2.09 5.87 -6.43
N LEU A 22 -2.10 4.57 -6.17
CA LEU A 22 -0.96 3.70 -6.42
C LEU A 22 -0.84 3.25 -7.88
N GLY A 23 -1.82 3.56 -8.73
CA GLY A 23 -1.90 3.03 -10.10
C GLY A 23 -2.13 1.51 -10.17
N LEU A 24 -2.69 0.92 -9.11
CA LEU A 24 -2.97 -0.51 -9.01
C LEU A 24 -4.46 -0.80 -9.21
N SER A 25 -4.79 -2.08 -9.41
CA SER A 25 -6.18 -2.53 -9.37
C SER A 25 -6.64 -2.75 -7.93
N PRO A 26 -7.91 -2.48 -7.59
CA PRO A 26 -8.44 -2.74 -6.25
C PRO A 26 -8.31 -4.21 -5.85
N ARG A 27 -8.45 -5.14 -6.81
CA ARG A 27 -8.20 -6.58 -6.62
C ARG A 27 -6.78 -6.89 -6.16
N THR A 28 -5.78 -6.14 -6.67
CA THR A 28 -4.38 -6.28 -6.24
C THR A 28 -4.22 -5.86 -4.78
N LEU A 29 -4.85 -4.75 -4.37
CA LEU A 29 -4.84 -4.33 -2.96
C LEU A 29 -5.56 -5.33 -2.05
N GLU A 30 -6.63 -5.97 -2.51
CA GLU A 30 -7.28 -7.06 -1.77
C GLU A 30 -6.35 -8.26 -1.60
N LYS A 31 -5.63 -8.66 -2.65
CA LYS A 31 -4.60 -9.71 -2.58
C LYS A 31 -3.52 -9.34 -1.58
N TYR A 32 -2.98 -8.12 -1.66
CA TYR A 32 -1.95 -7.65 -0.73
C TYR A 32 -2.41 -7.63 0.74
N ARG A 33 -3.70 -7.42 1.01
CA ARG A 33 -4.25 -7.58 2.37
C ARG A 33 -4.20 -9.02 2.84
N CYS A 34 -4.57 -9.99 2.00
CA CYS A 34 -4.54 -11.41 2.36
C CYS A 34 -3.11 -11.92 2.58
N HIS A 35 -2.16 -11.46 1.77
CA HIS A 35 -0.77 -11.88 1.84
C HIS A 35 0.08 -11.08 2.85
N GLY A 36 -0.44 -9.97 3.39
CA GLY A 36 0.30 -9.11 4.32
C GLY A 36 1.43 -8.29 3.66
N THR A 37 1.49 -8.24 2.33
CA THR A 37 2.52 -7.54 1.55
C THR A 37 2.11 -6.13 1.10
N GLY A 38 0.95 -5.65 1.57
CA GLY A 38 0.36 -4.38 1.15
C GLY A 38 0.57 -3.21 2.09
N PRO A 39 0.08 -2.02 1.68
CA PRO A 39 0.04 -0.85 2.53
C PRO A 39 -0.82 -1.10 3.77
N THR A 40 -0.50 -0.39 4.86
CA THR A 40 -1.22 -0.51 6.14
C THR A 40 -2.70 -0.19 5.95
N PHE A 41 -3.54 -1.20 6.14
CA PHE A 41 -4.99 -1.03 6.10
C PHE A 41 -5.53 -0.87 7.52
N ARG A 42 -6.61 -0.09 7.65
CA ARG A 42 -7.31 0.14 8.92
C ARG A 42 -8.76 -0.29 8.73
N LYS A 43 -9.24 -1.12 9.65
CA LYS A 43 -10.61 -1.60 9.65
C LYS A 43 -11.46 -0.67 10.52
N LEU A 44 -12.33 0.10 9.88
CA LEU A 44 -13.30 0.97 10.54
C LEU A 44 -14.69 0.32 10.40
N GLY A 45 -15.06 -0.48 11.40
CA GLY A 45 -16.28 -1.28 11.39
C GLY A 45 -16.31 -2.27 10.21
N GLY A 46 -17.31 -2.15 9.35
CA GLY A 46 -17.47 -2.98 8.15
C GLY A 46 -16.66 -2.52 6.93
N ARG A 47 -15.84 -1.48 7.06
CA ARG A 47 -15.12 -0.86 5.93
C ARG A 47 -13.62 -0.94 6.16
N VAL A 48 -12.88 -1.24 5.10
CA VAL A 48 -11.42 -1.15 5.11
C VAL A 48 -11.01 0.15 4.43
N VAL A 49 -10.18 0.92 5.13
CA VAL A 49 -9.65 2.19 4.65
C VAL A 49 -8.13 2.20 4.73
N TYR A 50 -7.53 3.07 3.94
CA TYR A 50 -6.10 3.38 3.91
C TYR A 50 -5.90 4.85 4.22
N LEU A 51 -4.79 5.20 4.83
CA LEU A 51 -4.36 6.59 4.82
C LEU A 51 -3.49 6.85 3.61
N ILE A 52 -3.64 8.03 3.04
CA ILE A 52 -2.74 8.49 1.99
C ILE A 52 -1.28 8.44 2.42
N ASP A 53 -0.99 8.76 3.69
CA ASP A 53 0.35 8.71 4.28
C ASP A 53 0.89 7.27 4.34
N ASP A 54 0.07 6.31 4.78
CA ASP A 54 0.45 4.88 4.79
C ASP A 54 0.69 4.34 3.36
N LEU A 55 -0.07 4.82 2.37
CA LEU A 55 0.12 4.45 0.96
C LEU A 55 1.46 4.99 0.42
N ASP A 56 1.78 6.24 0.71
CA ASP A 56 3.04 6.89 0.32
C ASP A 56 4.24 6.20 0.99
N VAL A 57 4.16 5.97 2.30
CA VAL A 57 5.19 5.25 3.07
C VAL A 57 5.41 3.85 2.52
N TRP A 58 4.34 3.11 2.20
CA TRP A 58 4.47 1.78 1.62
C TRP A 58 5.06 1.83 0.21
N ALA A 59 4.64 2.78 -0.64
CA ALA A 59 5.20 2.95 -1.98
C ALA A 59 6.68 3.32 -1.93
N ALA A 60 7.08 4.20 -1.01
CA ALA A 60 8.46 4.56 -0.75
C ALA A 60 9.27 3.39 -0.21
N ALA A 61 8.69 2.57 0.68
CA ALA A 61 9.32 1.35 1.18
C ALA A 61 9.48 0.28 0.09
N GLY A 62 8.55 0.21 -0.86
CA GLY A 62 8.59 -0.67 -2.04
C GLY A 62 9.45 -0.14 -3.20
N ALA A 63 9.92 1.11 -3.12
CA ALA A 63 10.68 1.76 -4.18
C ALA A 63 12.05 1.09 -4.35
N CYS A 64 12.19 0.29 -5.40
CA CYS A 64 13.44 -0.34 -5.76
C CYS A 64 14.25 0.60 -6.66
N LYS A 65 15.51 0.83 -6.31
CA LYS A 65 16.43 1.62 -7.15
C LYS A 65 17.09 0.76 -8.23
N SER A 66 17.07 -0.56 -8.06
CA SER A 66 17.66 -1.52 -8.98
C SER A 66 16.78 -2.77 -9.12
N THR A 67 16.77 -3.38 -10.31
CA THR A 67 16.07 -4.66 -10.57
C THR A 67 16.71 -5.86 -9.87
N SER A 68 17.87 -5.66 -9.22
CA SER A 68 18.53 -6.64 -8.34
C SER A 68 18.20 -6.45 -6.87
N ASP A 69 17.36 -5.48 -6.50
CA ASP A 69 16.93 -5.33 -5.11
C ASP A 69 16.05 -6.53 -4.71
N PRO A 70 16.26 -7.15 -3.54
CA PRO A 70 15.36 -8.20 -3.03
C PRO A 70 13.91 -7.71 -2.88
N ASN A 71 13.74 -6.40 -2.76
CA ASN A 71 12.46 -5.73 -2.70
C ASN A 71 11.72 -5.74 -4.07
N TYR A 72 12.46 -5.85 -5.19
CA TYR A 72 11.90 -6.01 -6.54
C TYR A 72 11.33 -7.41 -6.72
N ASP A 73 12.01 -8.44 -6.18
CA ASP A 73 11.53 -9.82 -6.20
C ASP A 73 10.29 -9.99 -5.33
N ALA A 74 10.25 -9.36 -4.14
CA ALA A 74 9.07 -9.33 -3.28
C ALA A 74 7.87 -8.62 -3.95
N ALA A 75 8.10 -7.49 -4.62
CA ALA A 75 7.08 -6.79 -5.38
C ALA A 75 6.58 -7.63 -6.58
N ARG A 76 7.48 -8.32 -7.28
CA ARG A 76 7.16 -9.23 -8.39
C ARG A 76 6.38 -10.45 -7.92
N ALA A 77 6.76 -11.07 -6.81
CA ALA A 77 6.10 -12.22 -6.21
C ALA A 77 4.68 -11.86 -5.72
N ALA A 78 4.50 -10.66 -5.16
CA ALA A 78 3.19 -10.18 -4.76
C ALA A 78 2.24 -9.98 -5.96
N GLY A 79 2.79 -9.62 -7.14
CA GLY A 79 2.05 -9.45 -8.39
C GLY A 79 1.84 -10.72 -9.23
N HIS A 80 2.69 -11.75 -9.11
CA HIS A 80 2.61 -12.95 -9.93
C HIS A 80 1.50 -13.91 -9.41
N ASP A 81 0.40 -13.99 -10.15
CA ASP A 81 -0.59 -15.07 -10.08
C ASP A 81 -0.19 -16.10 -11.14
N PRO A 82 0.41 -17.25 -10.78
CA PRO A 82 0.61 -18.32 -11.75
C PRO A 82 -0.76 -18.96 -11.99
N ARG A 83 -1.40 -18.57 -13.10
CA ARG A 83 -2.58 -19.25 -13.64
C ARG A 83 -2.23 -20.64 -14.14
#